data_AF-A0AAD2K546-F1
#
_entry.id   AF-A0AAD2K546-F1
#
_cell.length_a   1.000
_cell.length_b   1.000
_cell.length_c   1.000
_cell.angle_alpha   90.00
_cell.angle_beta   90.00
_cell.angle_gamma   90.00
#
_symmetry.space_group_name_H-M   'P 1'
#
loop_
_entity.id
_entity.type
_entity.pdbx_description
1 polymer ?
#
loop_
_entity_poly.entity_id
_entity_poly.type
_entity_poly.pdbx_seq_one_letter_code
_entity_poly.pdbx_strand_id
1 'polypeptide(L)'
;MSQLVFSVLTPDAAAASYAGNAKRTPAPTTLRGPSIKSVVPFEKLIVSEAQKADLQSMYTPRSPTTTLEDKIFDSTVLADQAAAFELLERIKLNLDTQKSVHNRWAQVWSTAKSGKTRRILYQCTSGYDHTKLSKKAPGKEERRVPTRFTGCLAHVELTTRDDYILRIRGHFRHCEECLDAPIERLPPIPVHKSPQLPPPSPGCTPAGVLLGTLRRSSEGT
;
A
#
# COMPACT_ATOMS: atom_id res chain seq x y z
N MET A 1 10.54 -31.88 -6.00
CA MET A 1 9.56 -30.99 -6.64
C MET A 1 8.46 -30.69 -5.64
N SER A 2 8.62 -29.63 -4.82
CA SER A 2 7.62 -29.23 -3.83
C SER A 2 6.56 -28.37 -4.50
N GLN A 3 5.32 -28.86 -4.55
CA GLN A 3 4.16 -28.06 -4.92
C GLN A 3 3.82 -27.13 -3.75
N LEU A 4 4.04 -25.83 -3.95
CA LEU A 4 3.50 -24.79 -3.08
C LEU A 4 2.01 -24.67 -3.37
N VAL A 5 1.19 -25.11 -2.42
CA VAL A 5 -0.27 -24.98 -2.46
C VAL A 5 -0.60 -23.52 -2.10
N PHE A 6 -0.89 -22.69 -3.11
CA PHE A 6 -1.48 -21.38 -2.87
C PHE A 6 -2.95 -21.58 -2.51
N SER A 7 -3.28 -21.41 -1.23
CA SER A 7 -4.68 -21.29 -0.79
C SER A 7 -5.27 -20.02 -1.40
N VAL A 8 -6.11 -20.22 -2.41
CA VAL A 8 -6.97 -19.18 -2.98
C VAL A 8 -8.00 -18.82 -1.90
N LEU A 9 -7.90 -17.63 -1.34
CA LEU A 9 -8.93 -17.09 -0.45
C LEU A 9 -10.22 -16.93 -1.27
N THR A 10 -11.29 -17.56 -0.80
CA THR A 10 -12.62 -17.45 -1.41
C THR A 10 -13.15 -16.02 -1.26
N PRO A 11 -13.86 -15.47 -2.28
CA PRO A 11 -14.39 -14.10 -2.26
C PRO A 11 -15.32 -13.78 -1.07
N ASP A 12 -15.88 -14.79 -0.39
CA ASP A 12 -16.69 -14.60 0.83
C ASP A 12 -15.92 -14.01 2.02
N ALA A 13 -14.59 -14.20 2.09
CA ALA A 13 -13.81 -13.70 3.22
C ALA A 13 -13.55 -12.17 3.15
N ALA A 14 -13.51 -11.59 1.95
CA ALA A 14 -13.33 -10.16 1.76
C ALA A 14 -14.58 -9.36 2.15
N ALA A 15 -15.78 -9.96 2.02
CA ALA A 15 -17.03 -9.36 2.50
C ALA A 15 -17.14 -9.38 4.04
N ALA A 16 -16.51 -10.35 4.71
CA ALA A 16 -16.65 -10.56 6.14
C ALA A 16 -15.85 -9.58 7.02
N SER A 17 -14.75 -8.99 6.53
CA SER A 17 -13.96 -8.03 7.33
C SER A 17 -14.70 -6.70 7.58
N TYR A 18 -15.78 -6.43 6.84
CA TYR A 18 -16.61 -5.22 6.95
C TYR A 18 -17.94 -5.45 7.70
N ALA A 19 -18.24 -6.65 8.17
CA ALA A 19 -19.52 -7.00 8.82
C ALA A 19 -19.71 -6.44 10.25
N GLY A 20 -18.73 -5.69 10.79
CA GLY A 20 -18.73 -5.23 12.19
C GLY A 20 -19.68 -4.09 12.54
N ASN A 21 -20.48 -3.54 11.61
CA ASN A 21 -21.30 -2.34 11.89
C ASN A 21 -22.67 -2.33 11.20
N ALA A 22 -23.43 -3.43 11.34
CA ALA A 22 -24.69 -3.71 10.65
C ALA A 22 -25.94 -2.90 11.10
N LYS A 23 -25.82 -1.62 11.46
CA LYS A 23 -27.00 -0.81 11.92
C LYS A 23 -27.41 0.39 11.08
N ARG A 24 -26.83 0.60 9.89
CA ARG A 24 -27.32 1.65 8.97
C ARG A 24 -27.26 1.18 7.53
N THR A 25 -28.41 0.82 6.95
CA THR A 25 -28.55 0.77 5.49
C THR A 25 -28.49 2.22 5.00
N PRO A 26 -27.44 2.64 4.29
CA PRO A 26 -27.38 3.98 3.76
C PRO A 26 -28.41 4.15 2.64
N ALA A 27 -28.96 5.36 2.53
CA ALA A 27 -29.84 5.69 1.43
C ALA A 27 -29.11 5.48 0.08
N PRO A 28 -29.79 4.91 -0.92
CA PRO A 28 -29.26 4.75 -2.26
C PRO A 28 -28.64 6.04 -2.78
N THR A 29 -27.36 6.05 -3.14
CA THR A 29 -26.79 7.25 -3.76
C THR A 29 -25.71 6.89 -4.77
N THR A 30 -26.13 6.85 -6.03
CA THR A 30 -25.25 7.05 -7.17
C THR A 30 -24.63 8.44 -7.10
N LEU A 31 -23.36 8.61 -7.50
CA LEU A 31 -22.76 9.93 -7.65
C LEU A 31 -23.61 10.77 -8.61
N ARG A 32 -24.09 11.94 -8.16
CA ARG A 32 -24.79 12.91 -9.00
C ARG A 32 -24.06 14.26 -8.99
N GLY A 33 -24.07 14.96 -10.12
CA GLY A 33 -23.68 16.37 -10.22
C GLY A 33 -22.17 16.65 -10.20
N PRO A 34 -21.71 17.74 -9.53
CA PRO A 34 -20.34 18.27 -9.59
C PRO A 34 -19.24 17.25 -9.25
N SER A 35 -19.54 16.23 -8.45
CA SER A 35 -18.59 15.19 -8.05
C SER A 35 -18.03 14.40 -9.24
N ILE A 36 -18.81 14.24 -10.31
CA ILE A 36 -18.38 13.58 -11.56
C ILE A 36 -17.36 14.46 -12.31
N LYS A 37 -17.55 15.78 -12.30
CA LYS A 37 -16.67 16.77 -12.96
C LYS A 37 -15.44 17.16 -12.14
N SER A 38 -15.24 16.57 -10.97
CA SER A 38 -14.08 16.90 -10.13
C SER A 38 -12.78 16.68 -10.90
N VAL A 39 -11.78 17.54 -10.71
CA VAL A 39 -10.43 17.38 -11.29
C VAL A 39 -9.54 16.67 -10.28
N VAL A 40 -8.60 15.83 -10.75
CA VAL A 40 -7.62 15.17 -9.89
C VAL A 40 -6.70 16.25 -9.30
N PRO A 41 -6.54 16.32 -7.97
CA PRO A 41 -5.81 17.42 -7.34
C PRO A 41 -4.29 17.17 -7.41
N PHE A 42 -3.67 17.40 -8.58
CA PHE A 42 -2.23 17.17 -8.82
C PHE A 42 -1.33 18.00 -7.92
N GLU A 43 -1.81 19.15 -7.45
CA GLU A 43 -1.11 20.00 -6.48
C GLU A 43 -0.91 19.32 -5.11
N LYS A 44 -1.60 18.20 -4.88
CA LYS A 44 -1.47 17.39 -3.66
C LYS A 44 -0.54 16.18 -3.83
N LEU A 45 -0.13 15.88 -5.07
CA LEU A 45 0.85 14.83 -5.32
C LEU A 45 2.25 15.32 -4.93
N ILE A 46 3.07 14.38 -4.46
CA ILE A 46 4.47 14.61 -4.10
C ILE A 46 5.33 14.24 -5.29
N VAL A 47 5.35 15.11 -6.30
CA VAL A 47 6.00 14.87 -7.59
C VAL A 47 6.94 16.02 -7.96
N SER A 48 7.97 15.74 -8.75
CA SER A 48 8.82 16.76 -9.36
C SER A 48 8.04 17.60 -10.40
N GLU A 49 8.60 18.73 -10.84
CA GLU A 49 7.95 19.55 -11.88
C GLU A 49 7.86 18.81 -13.23
N ALA A 50 8.86 17.98 -13.56
CA ALA A 50 8.84 17.15 -14.77
C ALA A 50 7.69 16.12 -14.72
N GLN A 51 7.58 15.36 -13.62
CA GLN A 51 6.49 14.41 -13.41
C GLN A 51 5.12 15.10 -13.45
N LYS A 52 5.02 16.33 -12.93
CA LYS A 52 3.79 17.11 -12.98
C LYS A 52 3.42 17.50 -14.41
N ALA A 53 4.38 17.90 -15.23
CA ALA A 53 4.15 18.18 -16.65
C ALA A 53 3.67 16.91 -17.40
N ASP A 54 4.28 15.76 -17.12
CA ASP A 54 3.87 14.47 -17.69
C ASP A 54 2.44 14.09 -17.28
N LEU A 55 2.08 14.27 -16.01
CA LEU A 55 0.72 14.05 -15.52
C LEU A 55 -0.28 14.99 -16.21
N GLN A 56 0.05 16.27 -16.37
CA GLN A 56 -0.81 17.23 -17.08
C GLN A 56 -1.02 16.83 -18.54
N SER A 57 0.04 16.39 -19.22
CA SER A 57 -0.03 15.86 -20.59
C SER A 57 -0.93 14.63 -20.68
N MET A 58 -0.82 13.70 -19.73
CA MET A 58 -1.62 12.47 -19.66
C MET A 58 -3.13 12.75 -19.49
N TYR A 59 -3.50 13.82 -18.76
CA TYR A 59 -4.89 14.21 -18.54
C TYR A 59 -5.48 15.09 -19.64
N THR A 60 -4.73 15.38 -20.70
CA THR A 60 -5.24 16.13 -21.84
C THR A 60 -6.12 15.22 -22.71
N PRO A 61 -7.36 15.59 -23.07
CA PRO A 61 -8.36 14.74 -23.75
C PRO A 61 -7.98 14.14 -25.11
N ARG A 62 -6.77 14.38 -25.61
CA ARG A 62 -6.26 13.90 -26.91
C ARG A 62 -4.90 13.23 -26.80
N SER A 63 -4.45 12.89 -25.60
CA SER A 63 -3.18 12.17 -25.46
C SER A 63 -3.35 10.73 -26.01
N PRO A 64 -2.61 10.32 -27.04
CA PRO A 64 -2.68 8.96 -27.59
C PRO A 64 -2.19 7.91 -26.59
N THR A 65 -1.50 8.34 -25.53
CA THR A 65 -0.91 7.49 -24.47
C THR A 65 -1.77 7.44 -23.21
N THR A 66 -3.03 7.90 -23.28
CA THR A 66 -3.91 7.97 -22.10
C THR A 66 -4.22 6.58 -21.57
N THR A 67 -3.53 6.19 -20.50
CA THR A 67 -3.78 4.96 -19.71
C THR A 67 -4.58 5.29 -18.45
N LEU A 68 -5.32 6.41 -18.47
CA LEU A 68 -6.18 6.82 -17.38
C LEU A 68 -7.43 5.97 -17.38
N GLU A 69 -7.69 5.35 -16.24
CA GLU A 69 -8.93 4.65 -15.97
C GLU A 69 -9.82 5.52 -15.08
N ASP A 70 -11.12 5.48 -15.35
CA ASP A 70 -12.14 6.17 -14.55
C ASP A 70 -13.39 5.30 -14.49
N LYS A 71 -13.66 4.71 -13.33
CA LYS A 71 -14.79 3.83 -13.11
C LYS A 71 -15.67 4.37 -12.00
N ILE A 72 -16.96 4.45 -12.28
CA ILE A 72 -18.02 4.87 -11.35
C ILE A 72 -18.80 3.62 -10.95
N PHE A 73 -19.15 3.53 -9.67
CA PHE A 73 -19.83 2.40 -9.06
C PHE A 73 -21.07 2.88 -8.33
N ASP A 74 -22.14 2.10 -8.37
CA ASP A 74 -23.33 2.35 -7.55
C ASP A 74 -23.19 1.71 -6.17
N SER A 75 -23.39 2.50 -5.11
CA SER A 75 -23.38 2.02 -3.71
C SER A 75 -24.48 1.01 -3.39
N THR A 76 -25.53 0.93 -4.22
CA THR A 76 -26.71 0.06 -3.97
C THR A 76 -26.64 -1.27 -4.67
N VAL A 77 -25.73 -1.40 -5.65
CA VAL A 77 -25.57 -2.61 -6.43
C VAL A 77 -24.40 -3.38 -5.85
N LEU A 78 -24.68 -4.54 -5.23
CA LEU A 78 -23.65 -5.37 -4.61
C LEU A 78 -22.58 -5.80 -5.62
N ALA A 79 -22.99 -6.11 -6.86
CA ALA A 79 -22.07 -6.47 -7.94
C ALA A 79 -21.10 -5.34 -8.30
N ASP A 80 -21.54 -4.08 -8.27
CA ASP A 80 -20.67 -2.92 -8.52
C ASP A 80 -19.63 -2.77 -7.41
N GLN A 81 -20.02 -2.98 -6.15
CA GLN A 81 -19.08 -2.93 -5.03
C GLN A 81 -18.07 -4.08 -5.10
N ALA A 82 -18.51 -5.29 -5.44
CA ALA A 82 -17.59 -6.42 -5.69
C ALA A 82 -16.58 -6.07 -6.80
N ALA A 83 -17.05 -5.53 -7.94
CA ALA A 83 -16.18 -5.10 -9.03
C ALA A 83 -15.22 -3.96 -8.63
N ALA A 84 -15.64 -3.07 -7.73
CA ALA A 84 -14.78 -2.02 -7.18
C ALA A 84 -13.65 -2.61 -6.32
N PHE A 85 -13.95 -3.59 -5.46
CA PHE A 85 -12.95 -4.28 -4.66
C PHE A 85 -12.00 -5.12 -5.51
N GLU A 86 -12.51 -5.85 -6.50
CA GLU A 86 -11.68 -6.56 -7.48
C GLU A 86 -10.73 -5.61 -8.21
N LEU A 87 -11.20 -4.42 -8.58
CA LEU A 87 -10.34 -3.39 -9.17
C LEU A 87 -9.23 -2.95 -8.21
N LEU A 88 -9.57 -2.69 -6.94
CA LEU A 88 -8.58 -2.31 -5.91
C LEU A 88 -7.54 -3.43 -5.69
N GLU A 89 -7.97 -4.68 -5.65
CA GLU A 89 -7.09 -5.83 -5.50
C GLU A 89 -6.17 -6.00 -6.72
N ARG A 90 -6.72 -5.83 -7.93
CA ARG A 90 -5.96 -5.90 -9.19
C ARG A 90 -4.84 -4.87 -9.24
N ILE A 91 -5.09 -3.65 -8.78
CA ILE A 91 -4.08 -2.58 -8.70
C ILE A 91 -3.24 -2.65 -7.41
N LYS A 92 -3.43 -3.69 -6.59
CA LYS A 92 -2.74 -3.91 -5.31
C LYS A 92 -2.92 -2.77 -4.31
N LEU A 93 -4.01 -2.00 -4.43
CA LEU A 93 -4.42 -0.99 -3.45
C LEU A 93 -5.30 -1.67 -2.39
N ASN A 94 -4.67 -2.49 -1.54
CA ASN A 94 -5.37 -3.16 -0.45
C ASN A 94 -5.39 -2.24 0.79
N LEU A 95 -6.59 -1.83 1.20
CA LEU A 95 -6.83 -0.90 2.31
C LEU A 95 -6.43 -1.49 3.67
N ASP A 96 -6.56 -2.80 3.87
CA ASP A 96 -6.19 -3.49 5.11
C ASP A 96 -4.67 -3.53 5.28
N THR A 97 -3.96 -3.68 4.17
CA THR A 97 -2.48 -3.72 4.13
C THR A 97 -1.86 -2.34 3.97
N GLN A 98 -2.61 -1.24 4.13
CA GLN A 98 -2.08 0.13 3.97
C GLN A 98 -0.87 0.41 4.88
N LYS A 99 -0.82 -0.26 6.04
CA LYS A 99 0.30 -0.15 7.00
C LYS A 99 1.46 -1.11 6.72
N SER A 100 1.31 -2.01 5.75
CA SER A 100 2.37 -2.94 5.37
C SER A 100 3.49 -2.21 4.66
N VAL A 101 4.73 -2.56 4.97
CA VAL A 101 5.93 -2.04 4.30
C VAL A 101 5.96 -2.42 2.82
N HIS A 102 5.26 -3.50 2.44
CA HIS A 102 5.14 -3.95 1.06
C HIS A 102 4.10 -3.17 0.25
N ASN A 103 3.27 -2.34 0.90
CA ASN A 103 2.30 -1.54 0.18
C ASN A 103 3.00 -0.36 -0.50
N ARG A 104 2.97 -0.36 -1.85
CA ARG A 104 3.54 0.72 -2.66
C ARG A 104 2.63 1.94 -2.72
N TRP A 105 1.39 1.86 -2.24
CA TRP A 105 0.46 2.97 -2.23
C TRP A 105 0.49 3.69 -0.88
N ALA A 106 0.62 5.01 -0.93
CA ALA A 106 0.49 5.84 0.25
C ALA A 106 -0.54 6.95 0.02
N GLN A 107 -1.33 7.21 1.06
CA GLN A 107 -2.31 8.29 1.05
C GLN A 107 -1.58 9.63 1.18
N VAL A 108 -1.67 10.47 0.15
CA VAL A 108 -1.05 11.80 0.13
C VAL A 108 -2.02 12.91 0.51
N TRP A 109 -3.32 12.70 0.26
CA TRP A 109 -4.33 13.70 0.53
C TRP A 109 -5.70 13.07 0.74
N SER A 110 -6.54 13.73 1.53
CA SER A 110 -7.97 13.43 1.58
C SER A 110 -8.78 14.66 1.96
N THR A 111 -10.02 14.75 1.51
CA THR A 111 -10.96 15.75 2.02
C THR A 111 -11.39 15.42 3.45
N ALA A 112 -11.80 16.45 4.19
CA ALA A 112 -12.52 16.26 5.45
C ALA A 112 -13.81 15.45 5.18
N LYS A 113 -14.27 14.71 6.20
CA LYS A 113 -15.52 13.93 6.15
C LYS A 113 -16.73 14.88 6.25
N SER A 114 -16.94 15.68 5.22
CA SER A 114 -18.10 16.57 5.07
C SER A 114 -19.18 15.84 4.27
N GLY A 115 -20.40 15.73 4.80
CA GLY A 115 -21.54 15.20 4.04
C GLY A 115 -21.45 13.72 3.65
N LYS A 116 -20.74 12.91 4.44
CA LYS A 116 -20.49 11.46 4.28
C LYS A 116 -19.57 11.06 3.12
N THR A 117 -19.34 11.95 2.16
CA THR A 117 -18.46 11.67 1.02
C THR A 117 -17.02 12.09 1.34
N ARG A 118 -16.06 11.23 1.00
CA ARG A 118 -14.63 11.47 1.18
C ARG A 118 -13.87 11.16 -0.10
N ARG A 119 -13.05 12.10 -0.55
CA ARG A 119 -12.07 11.89 -1.61
C ARG A 119 -10.73 11.58 -0.97
N ILE A 120 -10.04 10.58 -1.50
CA ILE A 120 -8.74 10.13 -1.02
C ILE A 120 -7.83 10.00 -2.24
N LEU A 121 -6.65 10.61 -2.19
CA LEU A 121 -5.65 10.48 -3.22
C LEU A 121 -4.52 9.60 -2.69
N TYR A 122 -4.29 8.51 -3.39
CA TYR A 122 -3.17 7.59 -3.22
C TYR A 122 -2.15 7.82 -4.33
N GLN A 123 -0.88 7.70 -3.98
CA GLN A 123 0.23 7.80 -4.92
C GLN A 123 1.23 6.69 -4.61
N CYS A 124 1.90 6.19 -5.66
CA CYS A 124 3.00 5.26 -5.49
C CYS A 124 4.14 5.90 -4.67
N THR A 125 4.63 5.21 -3.64
CA THR A 125 5.72 5.66 -2.76
C THR A 125 7.05 5.81 -3.49
N SER A 126 7.32 4.99 -4.52
CA SER A 126 8.52 5.14 -5.35
C SER A 126 8.42 6.33 -6.32
N GLY A 127 7.23 6.90 -6.48
CA GLY A 127 7.00 8.13 -7.26
C GLY A 127 7.27 9.40 -6.47
N TYR A 128 7.63 9.31 -5.19
CA TYR A 128 7.78 10.47 -4.31
C TYR A 128 9.09 11.20 -4.58
N ASP A 129 8.99 12.46 -4.96
CA ASP A 129 10.15 13.35 -4.92
C ASP A 129 10.51 13.66 -3.46
N HIS A 130 11.48 12.92 -2.92
CA HIS A 130 11.91 13.05 -1.53
C HIS A 130 12.43 14.46 -1.20
N THR A 131 12.89 15.24 -2.18
CA THR A 131 13.34 16.62 -1.98
C THR A 131 12.19 17.56 -1.56
N LYS A 132 10.94 17.19 -1.89
CA LYS A 132 9.74 17.95 -1.49
C LYS A 132 9.24 17.58 -0.09
N LEU A 133 9.64 16.42 0.44
CA LEU A 133 9.28 15.98 1.81
C LEU A 133 10.15 16.62 2.89
N SER A 134 11.39 16.95 2.58
CA SER A 134 12.40 17.46 3.52
C SER A 134 12.19 18.92 3.93
N LYS A 135 11.29 19.66 3.28
CA LYS A 135 10.96 21.07 3.62
C LYS A 135 10.19 21.25 4.94
N LYS A 136 10.15 20.25 5.81
CA LYS A 136 9.53 20.39 7.13
C LYS A 136 10.48 21.10 8.10
N ALA A 137 9.90 21.83 9.05
CA ALA A 137 10.59 22.63 10.06
C ALA A 137 11.81 21.93 10.67
N PRO A 138 12.88 22.68 11.02
CA PRO A 138 14.07 22.12 11.66
C PRO A 138 13.68 21.28 12.88
N GLY A 139 14.16 20.04 12.92
CA GLY A 139 13.87 19.06 13.98
C GLY A 139 12.79 18.02 13.67
N LYS A 140 12.13 18.05 12.49
CA LYS A 140 11.26 16.94 12.07
C LYS A 140 12.08 15.90 11.29
N GLU A 141 12.13 14.69 11.83
CA GLU A 141 12.74 13.54 11.20
C GLU A 141 12.20 13.37 9.76
N GLU A 142 13.12 13.33 8.81
CA GLU A 142 12.80 13.16 7.39
C GLU A 142 12.07 11.82 7.24
N ARG A 143 10.83 11.86 6.73
CA ARG A 143 10.08 10.63 6.48
C ARG A 143 10.81 9.83 5.41
N ARG A 144 11.48 8.76 5.84
CA ARG A 144 12.15 7.82 4.97
C ARG A 144 11.11 6.92 4.33
N VAL A 145 11.09 6.90 3.00
CA VAL A 145 10.26 5.97 2.22
C VAL A 145 11.02 4.63 2.13
N PRO A 146 10.33 3.47 2.17
CA PRO A 146 10.98 2.16 2.12
C PRO A 146 11.67 1.83 0.79
N THR A 147 11.20 2.45 -0.30
CA THR A 147 11.65 2.20 -1.68
C THR A 147 12.38 3.43 -2.24
N ARG A 148 13.34 3.19 -3.13
CA ARG A 148 14.01 4.25 -3.90
C ARG A 148 13.02 4.99 -4.81
N PHE A 149 13.35 6.24 -5.13
CA PHE A 149 12.65 7.01 -6.15
C PHE A 149 12.89 6.44 -7.55
N THR A 150 11.81 6.18 -8.29
CA THR A 150 11.82 5.63 -9.66
C THR A 150 11.01 6.49 -10.64
N GLY A 151 10.59 7.68 -10.24
CA GLY A 151 9.77 8.56 -11.10
C GLY A 151 8.34 8.05 -11.38
N CYS A 152 7.88 7.00 -10.71
CA CYS A 152 6.58 6.37 -10.98
C CYS A 152 5.42 7.38 -10.90
N LEU A 153 4.57 7.42 -11.94
CA LEU A 153 3.41 8.31 -12.04
C LEU A 153 2.11 7.68 -11.54
N ALA A 154 2.16 6.46 -11.00
CA ALA A 154 0.98 5.75 -10.57
C ALA A 154 0.30 6.47 -9.39
N HIS A 155 -0.98 6.79 -9.58
CA HIS A 155 -1.83 7.48 -8.60
C HIS A 155 -3.28 7.06 -8.77
N VAL A 156 -4.02 7.03 -7.66
CA VAL A 156 -5.42 6.63 -7.61
C VAL A 156 -6.16 7.65 -6.77
N GLU A 157 -7.19 8.26 -7.33
CA GLU A 157 -8.19 8.97 -6.57
C GLU A 157 -9.40 8.07 -6.32
N LEU A 158 -9.69 7.87 -5.05
CA LEU A 158 -10.83 7.11 -4.57
C LEU A 158 -11.88 8.08 -4.02
N THR A 159 -13.11 7.99 -4.52
CA THR A 159 -14.26 8.65 -3.89
C THR A 159 -15.08 7.61 -3.16
N THR A 160 -15.23 7.81 -1.86
CA THR A 160 -15.98 6.94 -0.96
C THR A 160 -17.14 7.69 -0.34
N ARG A 161 -18.18 6.97 0.07
CA ARG A 161 -19.24 7.51 0.93
C ARG A 161 -19.60 6.49 1.99
N ASP A 162 -19.47 6.90 3.24
CA ASP A 162 -19.45 5.97 4.38
C ASP A 162 -18.38 4.90 4.13
N ASP A 163 -18.77 3.69 3.75
CA ASP A 163 -17.88 2.56 3.43
C ASP A 163 -17.99 2.07 1.98
N TYR A 164 -18.81 2.74 1.16
CA TYR A 164 -19.03 2.37 -0.24
C TYR A 164 -18.07 3.10 -1.17
N ILE A 165 -17.58 2.38 -2.17
CA ILE A 165 -16.75 2.94 -3.23
C ILE A 165 -17.68 3.48 -4.31
N LEU A 166 -17.55 4.77 -4.61
CA LEU A 166 -18.37 5.43 -5.62
C LEU A 166 -17.62 5.67 -6.93
N ARG A 167 -16.30 5.89 -6.85
CA ARG A 167 -15.47 6.13 -8.03
C ARG A 167 -14.01 5.77 -7.74
N ILE A 168 -13.38 5.11 -8.70
CA ILE A 168 -11.94 4.86 -8.74
C ILE A 168 -11.42 5.46 -10.05
N ARG A 169 -10.47 6.38 -9.96
CA ARG A 169 -9.87 7.00 -11.16
C ARG A 169 -8.39 7.25 -10.99
N GLY A 170 -7.64 7.30 -12.08
CA GLY A 170 -6.21 7.62 -12.01
C GLY A 170 -5.39 6.90 -13.07
N HIS A 171 -4.08 6.89 -12.84
CA HIS A 171 -3.13 6.10 -13.60
C HIS A 171 -2.66 4.94 -12.72
N PHE A 172 -3.07 3.71 -13.03
CA PHE A 172 -2.84 2.56 -12.16
C PHE A 172 -1.57 1.79 -12.47
N ARG A 173 -0.96 2.04 -13.65
CA ARG A 173 0.20 1.28 -14.12
C ARG A 173 1.47 1.79 -13.44
N HIS A 174 2.17 0.88 -12.77
CA HIS A 174 3.53 1.14 -12.32
C HIS A 174 4.51 0.98 -13.50
N CYS A 175 5.59 1.78 -13.50
CA CYS A 175 6.72 1.54 -14.41
C CYS A 175 7.50 0.29 -13.97
N GLU A 176 8.25 -0.31 -14.89
CA GLU A 176 9.03 -1.54 -14.61
C GLU A 176 10.02 -1.31 -13.48
N GLU A 177 10.74 -0.19 -13.50
CA GLU A 177 11.65 0.22 -12.42
C GLU A 177 10.99 0.25 -11.04
N CYS A 178 9.72 0.68 -10.97
CA CYS A 178 8.97 0.69 -9.72
C CYS A 178 8.65 -0.72 -9.24
N LEU A 179 8.32 -1.64 -10.15
CA LEU A 179 7.97 -3.01 -9.79
C LEU A 179 9.22 -3.76 -9.28
N ASP A 180 10.35 -3.54 -9.93
CA ASP A 180 11.64 -4.18 -9.63
C ASP A 180 12.38 -3.52 -8.46
N ALA A 181 12.00 -2.29 -8.08
CA ALA A 181 12.67 -1.57 -6.99
C ALA A 181 12.57 -2.36 -5.67
N PRO A 182 13.72 -2.72 -5.06
CA PRO A 182 13.74 -3.43 -3.78
C PRO A 182 13.32 -2.50 -2.64
N ILE A 183 12.88 -3.12 -1.54
CA ILE A 183 12.70 -2.42 -0.27
C ILE A 183 14.09 -2.23 0.34
N GLU A 184 14.61 -1.01 0.30
CA GLU A 184 15.94 -0.68 0.81
C GLU A 184 15.95 -0.54 2.34
N ARG A 185 14.80 -0.22 2.93
CA ARG A 185 14.69 0.14 4.35
C ARG A 185 13.57 -0.63 5.01
N LEU A 186 13.94 -1.65 5.76
CA LEU A 186 13.04 -2.31 6.70
C LEU A 186 12.83 -1.39 7.92
N PRO A 187 11.61 -1.33 8.48
CA PRO A 187 11.40 -0.62 9.73
C PRO A 187 12.30 -1.24 10.81
N PRO A 188 12.82 -0.43 11.75
CA PRO A 188 13.57 -0.97 12.87
C PRO A 188 12.67 -1.93 13.64
N ILE A 189 12.98 -3.22 13.59
CA ILE A 189 12.27 -4.24 14.36
C ILE A 189 12.85 -4.17 15.77
N PRO A 190 12.05 -3.81 16.79
CA PRO A 190 12.54 -3.84 18.16
C PRO A 190 12.87 -5.30 18.50
N VAL A 191 14.15 -5.62 18.52
CA VAL A 191 14.62 -6.86 19.10
C VAL A 191 14.33 -6.79 20.59
N HIS A 192 13.42 -7.64 21.06
CA HIS A 192 13.28 -7.86 22.50
C HIS A 192 14.67 -8.18 23.05
N LYS A 193 15.03 -7.59 24.19
CA LYS A 193 16.23 -8.04 24.90
C LYS A 193 16.03 -9.53 25.14
N SER A 194 16.96 -10.36 24.68
CA SER A 194 16.96 -11.79 25.01
C SER A 194 16.69 -11.90 26.51
N PRO A 195 15.76 -12.75 26.96
CA PRO A 195 15.60 -13.00 28.39
C PRO A 195 17.00 -13.23 28.92
N GLN A 196 17.46 -12.38 29.84
CA GLN A 196 18.71 -12.65 30.52
C GLN A 196 18.49 -14.03 31.13
N LEU A 197 19.20 -15.02 30.62
CA LEU A 197 19.21 -16.33 31.23
C LEU A 197 19.52 -16.06 32.71
N PRO A 198 18.69 -16.59 33.64
CA PRO A 198 19.00 -16.43 35.05
C PRO A 198 20.46 -16.87 35.25
N PRO A 199 21.24 -16.15 36.09
CA PRO A 199 22.60 -16.55 36.36
C PRO A 199 22.58 -18.03 36.78
N PRO A 200 23.57 -18.82 36.32
CA PRO A 200 23.62 -20.24 36.65
C PRO A 200 23.50 -20.38 38.15
N SER A 201 22.53 -21.19 38.60
CA SER A 201 22.32 -21.43 40.02
C SER A 201 23.65 -21.93 40.62
N PRO A 202 24.14 -21.32 41.71
CA PRO A 202 25.36 -21.79 42.35
C PRO A 202 25.12 -23.22 42.83
N GLY A 203 25.70 -24.19 42.14
CA GLY A 203 25.53 -25.63 42.42
C GLY A 203 25.31 -26.52 41.19
N CYS A 204 25.05 -25.96 40.01
CA CYS A 204 24.98 -26.76 38.78
C CYS A 204 26.39 -26.86 38.16
N THR A 205 27.22 -27.74 38.72
CA THR A 205 28.47 -28.17 38.08
C THR A 205 28.12 -28.87 36.77
N PRO A 206 28.63 -28.44 35.61
CA PRO A 206 28.43 -29.18 34.37
C PRO A 206 29.08 -30.56 34.53
N ALA A 207 28.25 -31.60 34.56
CA ALA A 207 28.71 -32.98 34.50
C ALA A 207 29.60 -33.12 33.26
N GLY A 208 30.80 -33.69 33.48
CA GLY A 208 31.94 -33.62 32.59
C GLY A 208 31.62 -33.73 31.11
N VAL A 209 31.96 -32.67 30.37
CA VAL A 209 32.14 -32.74 28.93
C VAL A 209 33.34 -33.65 28.69
N LEU A 210 33.09 -34.93 28.45
CA LEU A 210 34.07 -35.84 27.86
C LEU A 210 34.45 -35.27 26.49
N LEU A 211 35.66 -34.72 26.41
CA LEU A 211 36.34 -34.37 25.16
C LEU A 211 36.51 -35.65 24.33
N GLY A 212 35.49 -35.99 23.55
CA GLY A 212 35.59 -36.95 22.46
C GLY A 212 36.42 -36.33 21.34
N THR A 213 37.69 -36.72 21.25
CA THR A 213 38.57 -36.44 20.12
C THR A 213 38.02 -37.11 18.86
N LEU A 214 37.21 -36.36 18.10
CA LEU A 214 36.74 -36.77 16.79
C LEU A 214 37.90 -36.65 15.80
N ARG A 215 38.61 -37.77 15.61
CA ARG A 215 39.58 -38.00 14.52
C ARG A 215 38.89 -37.75 13.19
N ARG A 216 39.41 -36.77 12.44
CA ARG A 216 39.01 -36.48 11.07
C ARG A 216 39.76 -37.46 10.16
N SER A 217 39.07 -38.49 9.68
CA SER A 217 39.59 -39.33 8.60
C SER A 217 39.54 -38.55 7.30
N SER A 218 40.72 -38.27 6.76
CA SER A 218 40.96 -37.91 5.37
C SER A 218 40.93 -39.17 4.51
N GLU A 219 40.10 -39.20 3.46
CA GLU A 219 40.14 -40.09 2.27
C GLU A 219 38.79 -39.89 1.54
N GLY A 220 38.69 -39.70 0.23
CA GLY A 220 39.66 -39.67 -0.84
C GLY A 220 38.99 -39.22 -2.15
N THR A 221 39.87 -38.86 -3.08
CA THR A 221 39.79 -38.97 -4.56
C THR A 221 38.68 -38.21 -5.31
#